data_AF-A0A7V2QAY9-F1
#
_entry.id   AF-A0A7V2QAY9-F1
#
_cell.length_a   1.000
_cell.length_b   1.000
_cell.length_c   1.000
_cell.angle_alpha   90.00
_cell.angle_beta   90.00
_cell.angle_gamma   90.00
#
_symmetry.space_group_name_H-M   'P 1'
#
loop_
_entity.id
_entity.type
_entity.pdbx_description
1 polymer ?
#
loop_
_entity_poly.entity_id
_entity_poly.type
_entity_poly.pdbx_seq_one_letter_code
_entity_poly.pdbx_strand_id
1 'polypeptide(L)'
;MNAILTLVIAGVGLGVGYFYYAKNINKNVFQPDDQKATPAKMYMDGVDFTPAGKNVLFGYQFKSIAALGPIGGPIVAAQWGWLPGLLWIIFGTFFIGWVQDYASI
;
A
#
# COMPACT_ATOMS: atom_id res chain seq x y z
N MET A 1 26.73 -4.20 8.25
CA MET A 1 25.66 -5.18 7.93
C MET A 1 25.68 -5.44 6.44
N ASN A 2 25.43 -6.69 6.01
CA ASN A 2 25.38 -7.02 4.58
C ASN A 2 24.06 -6.51 3.97
N ALA A 3 24.14 -5.54 3.06
CA ALA A 3 22.98 -4.92 2.43
C ALA A 3 22.10 -5.92 1.68
N ILE A 4 22.70 -6.95 1.07
CA ILE A 4 21.97 -8.01 0.37
C ILE A 4 21.09 -8.78 1.36
N LEU A 5 21.65 -9.14 2.52
CA LEU A 5 20.90 -9.85 3.55
C LEU A 5 19.74 -9.01 4.07
N THR A 6 19.95 -7.71 4.27
CA THR A 6 18.89 -6.79 4.70
C THR A 6 17.75 -6.70 3.70
N LEU A 7 18.06 -6.59 2.40
CA LEU A 7 17.05 -6.57 1.35
C LEU A 7 16.26 -7.88 1.27
N VAL A 8 16.95 -9.02 1.43
CA VAL A 8 16.29 -10.34 1.45
C VAL A 8 15.34 -10.44 2.65
N ILE A 9 15.78 -10.06 3.84
CA ILE A 9 14.92 -10.07 5.05
C ILE A 9 13.70 -9.16 4.86
N ALA A 10 13.90 -7.95 4.32
CA ALA A 10 12.81 -7.02 4.04
C ALA A 10 11.82 -7.58 3.01
N GLY A 11 12.33 -8.16 1.92
CA GLY A 11 11.51 -8.77 0.88
C GLY A 11 10.69 -9.95 1.39
N VAL A 12 11.29 -10.82 2.22
CA VAL A 12 10.57 -11.91 2.89
C VAL A 12 9.51 -11.36 3.84
N GLY A 13 9.86 -10.35 4.64
CA GLY A 13 8.91 -9.66 5.53
C GLY A 13 7.70 -9.13 4.78
N LEU A 14 7.93 -8.35 3.71
CA LEU A 14 6.90 -7.83 2.79
C LEU A 14 6.04 -8.95 2.18
N GLY A 15 6.67 -10.04 1.74
CA GLY A 15 5.96 -11.21 1.22
C GLY A 15 5.04 -11.84 2.27
N VAL A 16 5.53 -12.08 3.49
CA VAL A 16 4.73 -12.62 4.59
C VAL A 16 3.56 -11.69 4.92
N GLY A 17 3.80 -10.38 5.04
CA GLY A 17 2.72 -9.42 5.27
C GLY A 17 1.67 -9.43 4.15
N TYR A 18 2.08 -9.57 2.89
CA TYR A 18 1.12 -9.69 1.78
C TYR A 18 0.27 -10.96 1.89
N PHE A 19 0.91 -12.12 2.02
CA PHE A 19 0.21 -13.41 1.98
C PHE A 19 -0.64 -13.69 3.21
N TYR A 20 -0.22 -13.25 4.39
CA TYR A 20 -0.92 -13.52 5.64
C TYR A 20 -1.79 -12.36 6.07
N TYR A 21 -1.28 -11.13 6.07
CA TYR A 21 -2.02 -9.98 6.59
C TYR A 21 -2.94 -9.37 5.53
N ALA A 22 -2.40 -8.93 4.39
CA ALA A 22 -3.21 -8.25 3.36
C ALA A 22 -4.29 -9.17 2.78
N LYS A 23 -3.96 -10.44 2.51
CA LYS A 23 -4.93 -11.44 2.02
C LYS A 23 -6.04 -11.72 3.05
N ASN A 24 -5.70 -11.76 4.34
CA ASN A 24 -6.68 -11.96 5.40
C ASN A 24 -7.62 -10.76 5.55
N ILE A 25 -7.08 -9.54 5.48
CA ILE A 25 -7.86 -8.29 5.50
C ILE A 25 -8.80 -8.23 4.29
N ASN A 26 -8.30 -8.52 3.09
CA ASN A 26 -9.12 -8.58 1.87
C ASN A 26 -10.30 -9.57 2.02
N LYS A 27 -10.02 -10.78 2.52
CA LYS A 27 -11.02 -11.84 2.62
C LYS A 27 -12.02 -11.64 3.77
N ASN A 28 -11.59 -11.14 4.92
CA ASN A 28 -12.42 -11.14 6.13
C ASN A 28 -12.99 -9.76 6.47
N VAL A 29 -12.31 -8.67 6.08
CA VAL A 29 -12.72 -7.30 6.41
C VAL A 29 -13.44 -6.65 5.23
N PHE A 30 -12.78 -6.51 4.08
CA PHE A 30 -13.34 -5.78 2.95
C PHE A 30 -14.32 -6.59 2.11
N GLN A 31 -14.04 -7.89 1.93
CA GLN A 31 -14.93 -8.80 1.20
C GLN A 31 -15.39 -8.23 -0.16
N PRO A 32 -14.46 -7.83 -1.05
CA PRO A 32 -14.81 -7.24 -2.34
C PRO A 32 -15.63 -8.23 -3.17
N ASP A 33 -16.62 -7.71 -3.88
CA ASP A 33 -17.52 -8.48 -4.74
C ASP A 33 -17.28 -8.11 -6.21
N ASP A 34 -16.67 -9.02 -6.96
CA ASP A 34 -16.34 -8.83 -8.37
C ASP A 34 -17.58 -8.70 -9.28
N GLN A 35 -18.78 -9.07 -8.78
CA GLN A 35 -20.04 -8.91 -9.51
C GLN A 35 -20.66 -7.51 -9.34
N LYS A 36 -20.21 -6.73 -8.35
CA LYS A 36 -20.71 -5.36 -8.15
C LYS A 36 -19.94 -4.38 -9.02
N ALA A 37 -20.69 -3.51 -9.70
CA ALA A 37 -20.07 -2.38 -10.37
C ALA A 37 -19.42 -1.43 -9.34
N THR A 38 -18.26 -0.89 -9.67
CA THR A 38 -17.60 0.12 -8.82
C THR A 38 -18.35 1.46 -8.91
N PRO A 39 -18.21 2.34 -7.91
CA PRO A 39 -18.79 3.69 -7.95
C PRO A 39 -18.45 4.46 -9.24
N ALA A 40 -17.22 4.28 -9.74
CA ALA A 40 -16.77 4.86 -11.01
C ALA A 40 -17.64 4.47 -12.22
N LYS A 41 -18.27 3.29 -12.21
CA LYS A 41 -19.20 2.84 -13.25
C LYS A 41 -20.65 3.17 -12.93
N MET A 42 -21.04 3.15 -11.65
CA MET A 42 -22.42 3.42 -11.22
C MET A 42 -22.81 4.89 -11.33
N TYR A 43 -21.88 5.80 -10.99
CA TYR A 43 -22.12 7.24 -10.91
C TYR A 43 -21.34 8.02 -11.96
N MET A 44 -21.04 7.40 -13.10
CA MET A 44 -20.17 7.98 -14.14
C MET A 44 -20.66 9.37 -14.60
N ASP A 45 -19.96 10.41 -14.17
CA ASP A 45 -20.28 11.82 -14.42
C ASP A 45 -19.26 12.52 -15.34
N GLY A 46 -18.11 11.88 -15.59
CA GLY A 46 -17.01 12.42 -16.36
C GLY A 46 -16.14 13.45 -15.63
N VAL A 47 -16.37 13.66 -14.32
CA VAL A 47 -15.63 14.59 -13.47
C VAL A 47 -15.08 13.87 -12.25
N ASP A 48 -15.95 13.45 -11.31
CA ASP A 48 -15.56 12.78 -10.07
C ASP A 48 -15.49 11.25 -10.23
N PHE A 49 -16.35 10.68 -11.07
CA PHE A 49 -16.46 9.25 -11.33
C PHE A 49 -16.18 8.95 -12.80
N THR A 50 -14.94 8.55 -13.10
CA THR A 50 -14.54 8.12 -14.44
C THR A 50 -13.88 6.74 -14.37
N PRO A 51 -14.41 5.72 -15.07
CA PRO A 51 -13.77 4.41 -15.14
C PRO A 51 -12.36 4.51 -15.70
N ALA A 52 -11.37 4.09 -14.90
CA ALA A 52 -9.97 4.05 -15.30
C ALA A 52 -9.47 2.59 -15.39
N GLY A 53 -8.53 2.34 -16.30
CA GLY A 53 -7.82 1.06 -16.35
C GLY A 53 -6.94 0.88 -15.11
N LYS A 54 -6.74 -0.38 -14.69
CA LYS A 54 -5.97 -0.74 -13.48
C LYS A 54 -4.58 -0.08 -13.39
N ASN A 55 -3.88 0.04 -14.52
CA ASN A 55 -2.54 0.62 -14.57
C ASN A 55 -2.56 2.14 -14.33
N VAL A 56 -3.61 2.80 -14.84
CA VAL A 56 -3.81 4.25 -14.64
C VAL A 56 -4.21 4.51 -13.19
N LEU A 57 -5.10 3.70 -12.64
CA LEU A 57 -5.51 3.77 -11.23
C LEU A 57 -4.32 3.59 -10.29
N PHE A 58 -3.44 2.62 -10.57
CA PHE A 58 -2.18 2.46 -9.84
C PHE A 58 -1.32 3.72 -9.88
N GLY A 59 -1.20 4.36 -11.05
CA GLY A 59 -0.47 5.62 -11.20
C GLY A 59 -1.05 6.75 -10.36
N TYR A 60 -2.39 6.88 -10.32
CA TYR A 60 -3.06 7.87 -9.45
C TYR A 60 -2.80 7.61 -7.98
N GLN A 61 -2.92 6.36 -7.53
CA GLN A 61 -2.64 5.98 -6.15
C GLN A 61 -1.17 6.21 -5.79
N PHE A 62 -0.24 5.79 -6.64
CA PHE A 62 1.18 5.98 -6.41
C PHE A 62 1.53 7.48 -6.31
N LYS A 63 0.96 8.31 -7.20
CA LYS A 63 1.16 9.76 -7.17
C LYS A 63 0.62 10.39 -5.88
N SER A 64 -0.54 9.94 -5.37
CA SER A 64 -1.15 10.52 -4.17
C SER A 64 -0.31 10.26 -2.91
N ILE A 65 0.36 9.10 -2.84
CA ILE A 65 1.15 8.71 -1.66
C ILE A 65 2.64 9.08 -1.76
N ALA A 66 3.17 9.33 -2.96
CA ALA A 66 4.61 9.43 -3.25
C ALA A 66 5.39 10.44 -2.38
N ALA A 67 4.75 11.44 -1.80
CA ALA A 67 5.42 12.45 -0.98
C ALA A 67 5.61 12.01 0.48
N LEU A 68 4.52 11.89 1.25
CA LEU A 68 4.63 11.76 2.70
C LEU A 68 4.93 10.32 3.16
N GLY A 69 4.32 9.33 2.51
CA GLY A 69 4.44 7.92 2.91
C GLY A 69 5.84 7.32 2.66
N PRO A 70 6.32 7.25 1.40
CA PRO A 70 7.54 6.54 1.05
C PRO A 70 8.82 7.38 1.22
N ILE A 71 8.72 8.70 1.41
CA ILE A 71 9.88 9.58 1.53
C ILE A 71 10.00 10.12 2.96
N GLY A 72 8.98 10.83 3.46
CA GLY A 72 9.03 11.51 4.76
C GLY A 72 9.28 10.56 5.94
N GLY A 73 8.46 9.51 6.07
CA GLY A 73 8.55 8.57 7.19
C GLY A 73 9.89 7.83 7.27
N PRO A 74 10.38 7.19 6.19
CA PRO A 74 11.67 6.51 6.20
C PRO A 74 12.86 7.43 6.48
N ILE A 75 12.85 8.67 6.00
CA ILE A 75 13.93 9.64 6.27
C ILE A 75 13.99 9.96 7.77
N VAL A 76 12.85 10.27 8.39
CA VAL A 76 12.79 10.57 9.84
C VAL A 76 13.22 9.34 10.64
N ALA A 77 12.75 8.14 10.28
CA ALA A 77 13.13 6.91 10.96
C ALA A 77 14.63 6.59 10.77
N ALA A 78 15.21 6.88 9.60
CA ALA A 78 16.63 6.67 9.33
C ALA A 78 17.57 7.58 10.14
N GLN A 79 17.09 8.72 10.65
CA GLN A 79 17.86 9.57 11.59
C GLN A 79 18.24 8.82 12.87
N TRP A 80 17.47 7.80 13.24
CA TRP A 80 17.71 6.92 14.39
C TRP A 80 18.53 5.67 14.03
N GLY A 81 19.04 5.62 12.79
CA GLY A 81 19.81 4.50 12.25
C GLY A 81 19.03 3.67 11.23
N TRP A 82 19.73 2.72 10.62
CA TRP A 82 19.19 1.90 9.53
C TRP A 82 18.05 0.97 9.97
N LEU A 83 18.10 0.46 11.21
CA LEU A 83 17.13 -0.52 11.71
C LEU A 83 15.76 0.12 11.96
N PRO A 84 15.64 1.26 12.67
CA PRO A 84 14.37 1.98 12.77
C PRO A 84 13.77 2.37 11.42
N GLY A 85 14.60 2.81 10.45
CA GLY A 85 14.16 3.06 9.07
C GLY A 85 13.56 1.82 8.40
N LEU A 86 14.22 0.66 8.55
CA LEU A 86 13.76 -0.61 7.99
C LEU A 86 12.45 -1.08 8.64
N LEU A 87 12.36 -0.98 9.97
CA LEU A 87 11.16 -1.35 10.72
C LEU A 87 9.99 -0.44 10.31
N TRP A 88 10.22 0.87 10.16
CA TRP A 88 9.20 1.78 9.66
C TRP A 88 8.70 1.40 8.27
N ILE A 89 9.60 1.08 7.34
CA ILE A 89 9.20 0.65 5.98
C ILE A 89 8.34 -0.61 6.06
N ILE A 90 8.73 -1.62 6.82
CA ILE A 90 7.99 -2.89 6.88
C ILE A 90 6.65 -2.69 7.61
N PHE A 91 6.68 -2.20 8.84
CA PHE A 91 5.49 -2.10 9.69
C PHE A 91 4.56 -0.96 9.27
N GLY A 92 5.11 0.19 8.89
CA GLY A 92 4.34 1.33 8.39
C GLY A 92 3.59 0.97 7.10
N THR A 93 4.21 0.24 6.17
CA THR A 93 3.52 -0.23 4.97
C THR A 93 2.35 -1.16 5.29
N PHE A 94 2.50 -2.10 6.23
CA PHE A 94 1.41 -3.02 6.55
C PHE A 94 0.26 -2.36 7.31
N PHE A 95 0.56 -1.69 8.42
CA PHE A 95 -0.46 -1.29 9.38
C PHE A 95 -1.05 0.09 9.09
N ILE A 96 -0.29 0.96 8.42
CA ILE A 96 -0.72 2.33 8.12
C ILE A 96 -1.02 2.45 6.62
N GLY A 97 -0.12 2.00 5.75
CA GLY A 97 -0.26 2.17 4.29
C GLY A 97 -1.35 1.31 3.66
N TRP A 98 -1.13 0.00 3.56
CA TRP A 98 -1.94 -0.88 2.72
C TRP A 98 -3.42 -0.91 3.08
N VAL A 99 -3.77 -0.97 4.36
CA VAL A 99 -5.18 -1.04 4.78
C VAL A 99 -5.87 0.30 4.57
N GLN A 100 -5.19 1.42 4.85
CA GLN A 100 -5.72 2.75 4.60
C GLN A 100 -5.95 2.98 3.10
N ASP A 101 -4.96 2.65 2.28
CA ASP A 101 -5.05 2.76 0.82
C ASP A 101 -6.19 1.90 0.27
N TYR A 102 -6.32 0.66 0.74
CA TYR A 102 -7.41 -0.23 0.34
C TYR A 102 -8.78 0.32 0.76
N ALA A 103 -8.91 0.92 1.95
CA ALA A 103 -10.15 1.52 2.43
C ALA A 103 -10.54 2.81 1.70
N SER A 104 -9.58 3.49 1.10
CA SER A 104 -9.79 4.77 0.39
C SER A 104 -10.27 4.61 -1.05
N ILE A 105 -10.34 3.38 -1.56
CA ILE A 105 -10.77 3.00 -2.93
C ILE A 105 -12.24 2.57 -2.91
#